data_AF-A0A1G8JKC7-F1
#
_entry.id   AF-A0A1G8JKC7-F1
#
_cell.length_a   1.000
_cell.length_b   1.000
_cell.length_c   1.000
_cell.angle_alpha   90.00
_cell.angle_beta   90.00
_cell.angle_gamma   90.00
#
_symmetry.space_group_name_H-M   'P 1'
#
loop_
_entity.id
_entity.type
_entity.pdbx_description
1 polymer ?
#
loop_
_entity_poly.entity_id
_entity_poly.type
_entity_poly.pdbx_seq_one_letter_code
_entity_poly.pdbx_strand_id
1 'polypeptide(L)'
;MENQGYVMKDRQQISATQLSSLVLIFLTGSSIVVVPGALIGYAKNGAWLSLLLSLAVGMILLVLMLYLYREFPQLSLIEYSQQLLGKWLTLLIAFPFLSMQLHSTSGIVLDVGLFMTSSMMRETPLYVFTLLIFFVTALTVRAGIEKFVRMFVVLMMIVLLFVIVILFLASTNYETNHLIPVLPDGFKPVLLGAYFTYGFPYSEIIIFTMLLPYVRREENHLLKKEHIYGHSGQWLFFDRCYA
;
A
#
# COMPACT_ATOMS: atom_id res chain seq x y z
N MET A 1 43.94 -1.73 8.69
CA MET A 1 42.83 -1.49 9.62
C MET A 1 41.61 -2.16 9.03
N GLU A 2 41.08 -3.10 9.78
CA GLU A 2 40.26 -4.23 9.39
C GLU A 2 38.86 -3.77 8.96
N ASN A 3 38.52 -3.99 7.68
CA ASN A 3 37.17 -3.80 7.18
C ASN A 3 36.35 -5.04 7.55
N GLN A 4 35.95 -5.12 8.82
CA GLN A 4 35.02 -6.14 9.28
C GLN A 4 33.66 -5.87 8.64
N GLY A 5 33.43 -6.56 7.52
CA GLY A 5 32.11 -6.72 6.94
C GLY A 5 31.19 -7.27 8.02
N TYR A 6 30.18 -6.48 8.38
CA TYR A 6 29.05 -6.92 9.17
C TYR A 6 28.38 -8.09 8.43
N VAL A 7 28.79 -9.31 8.78
CA VAL A 7 28.09 -10.54 8.42
C VAL A 7 26.76 -10.49 9.16
N MET A 8 25.73 -9.97 8.49
CA MET A 8 24.36 -9.94 9.00
C MET A 8 23.80 -11.37 8.97
N LYS A 9 24.05 -12.06 10.08
CA LYS A 9 23.50 -13.34 10.53
C LYS A 9 21.97 -13.30 10.47
N ASP A 10 21.39 -14.24 9.71
CA ASP A 10 19.94 -14.54 9.60
C ASP A 10 19.02 -13.34 9.28
N ARG A 11 19.18 -12.73 8.09
CA ARG A 11 18.16 -11.79 7.58
C ARG A 11 16.83 -12.53 7.45
N GLN A 12 15.79 -12.07 8.13
CA GLN A 12 14.41 -12.48 7.87
C GLN A 12 14.11 -12.26 6.39
N GLN A 13 13.88 -13.35 5.65
CA GLN A 13 13.78 -13.34 4.19
C GLN A 13 12.34 -13.44 3.74
N ILE A 14 11.86 -12.39 3.07
CA ILE A 14 10.52 -12.31 2.50
C ILE A 14 10.59 -12.59 1.00
N SER A 15 9.66 -13.37 0.45
CA SER A 15 9.53 -13.50 -1.02
C SER A 15 8.77 -12.31 -1.61
N ALA A 16 9.11 -11.92 -2.84
CA ALA A 16 8.45 -10.88 -3.62
C ALA A 16 6.94 -11.10 -3.70
N THR A 17 6.49 -12.35 -3.83
CA THR A 17 5.05 -12.70 -3.83
C THR A 17 4.37 -12.37 -2.51
N GLN A 18 5.06 -12.59 -1.38
CA GLN A 18 4.53 -12.30 -0.05
C GLN A 18 4.51 -10.79 0.20
N LEU A 19 5.54 -10.06 -0.26
CA LEU A 19 5.56 -8.61 -0.20
C LEU A 19 4.44 -7.99 -1.06
N SER A 20 4.25 -8.47 -2.29
CA SER A 20 3.15 -8.01 -3.16
C SER A 20 1.78 -8.28 -2.53
N SER A 21 1.59 -9.45 -1.91
CA SER A 21 0.35 -9.78 -1.19
C SER A 21 0.10 -8.81 -0.04
N LEU A 22 1.16 -8.47 0.72
CA LEU A 22 1.08 -7.50 1.80
C LEU A 22 0.73 -6.10 1.31
N VAL A 23 1.38 -5.61 0.23
CA VAL A 23 1.08 -4.30 -0.38
C VAL A 23 -0.37 -4.21 -0.84
N LEU A 24 -0.87 -5.25 -1.52
CA LEU A 24 -2.22 -5.25 -2.04
C LEU A 24 -3.27 -5.30 -0.92
N ILE A 25 -3.05 -6.07 0.15
CA ILE A 25 -3.93 -6.04 1.32
C ILE A 25 -3.86 -4.70 2.03
N PHE A 26 -2.67 -4.10 2.13
CA PHE A 26 -2.52 -2.78 2.70
C PHE A 26 -3.34 -1.74 1.93
N LEU A 27 -3.29 -1.77 0.59
CA LEU A 27 -4.09 -0.90 -0.28
C LEU A 27 -5.60 -1.15 -0.17
N THR A 28 -6.02 -2.35 0.24
CA THR A 28 -7.43 -2.75 0.25
C THR A 28 -8.07 -2.60 1.64
N GLY A 29 -7.32 -2.89 2.70
CA GLY A 29 -7.84 -3.15 4.05
C GLY A 29 -8.67 -2.01 4.64
N SER A 30 -8.05 -0.90 5.00
CA SER A 30 -8.77 0.27 5.54
C SER A 30 -9.49 1.07 4.45
N SER A 31 -9.05 0.97 3.20
CA SER A 31 -9.65 1.71 2.09
C SER A 31 -11.07 1.29 1.78
N ILE A 32 -11.44 0.01 1.97
CA ILE A 32 -12.84 -0.44 1.82
C ILE A 32 -13.78 0.31 2.78
N VAL A 33 -13.30 0.68 3.98
CA VAL A 33 -14.11 1.36 4.99
C VAL A 33 -14.18 2.87 4.72
N VAL A 34 -13.04 3.49 4.41
CA VAL A 34 -12.90 4.95 4.39
C VAL A 34 -13.19 5.56 3.02
N VAL A 35 -12.77 4.91 1.93
CA VAL A 35 -12.77 5.51 0.59
C VAL A 35 -14.17 5.69 -0.01
N PRO A 36 -15.10 4.70 0.03
CA PRO A 36 -16.34 4.79 -0.73
C PRO A 36 -17.18 6.04 -0.40
N GLY A 37 -17.40 6.33 0.88
CA GLY A 37 -18.25 7.45 1.31
C GLY A 37 -17.71 8.80 0.83
N ALA A 38 -16.42 9.07 1.09
CA ALA A 38 -15.79 10.32 0.68
C ALA A 38 -15.67 10.43 -0.85
N LEU A 39 -15.28 9.35 -1.52
CA LEU A 39 -15.09 9.33 -2.96
C LEU A 39 -16.40 9.53 -3.74
N ILE A 40 -17.48 8.88 -3.31
CA ILE A 40 -18.82 9.08 -3.88
C ILE A 40 -19.28 10.52 -3.60
N GLY A 41 -18.97 11.06 -2.42
CA GLY A 41 -19.23 12.47 -2.09
C GLY A 41 -18.54 13.46 -3.03
N TYR A 42 -17.32 13.17 -3.47
CA TYR A 42 -16.59 14.00 -4.45
C TYR A 42 -17.08 13.78 -5.88
N ALA A 43 -17.05 12.54 -6.37
CA ALA A 43 -17.13 12.25 -7.80
C ALA A 43 -18.45 11.58 -8.23
N LYS A 44 -19.36 11.27 -7.29
CA LYS A 44 -20.63 10.57 -7.54
C LYS A 44 -20.41 9.34 -8.42
N ASN A 45 -21.13 9.24 -9.53
CA ASN A 45 -21.02 8.16 -10.52
C ASN A 45 -19.63 8.09 -11.20
N GLY A 46 -18.84 9.16 -11.15
CA GLY A 46 -17.46 9.23 -11.64
C GLY A 46 -16.40 8.71 -10.66
N ALA A 47 -16.79 8.19 -9.50
CA ALA A 47 -15.89 7.67 -8.47
C ALA A 47 -14.89 6.61 -8.98
N TRP A 48 -15.35 5.70 -9.84
CA TRP A 48 -14.48 4.66 -10.42
C TRP A 48 -13.39 5.26 -11.31
N LEU A 49 -13.66 6.37 -12.01
CA LEU A 49 -12.67 7.05 -12.83
C LEU A 49 -11.60 7.72 -11.96
N SER A 50 -11.98 8.26 -10.81
CA SER A 50 -11.03 8.75 -9.80
C SER A 50 -10.11 7.65 -9.27
N LEU A 51 -10.64 6.45 -9.04
CA LEU A 51 -9.84 5.28 -8.64
C LEU A 51 -8.84 4.89 -9.74
N LEU A 52 -9.25 4.86 -11.01
CA LEU A 52 -8.36 4.55 -12.11
C LEU A 52 -7.25 5.59 -12.28
N LEU A 53 -7.58 6.88 -12.14
CA LEU A 53 -6.60 7.95 -12.26
C LEU A 53 -5.57 7.91 -11.11
N SER A 54 -6.05 7.72 -9.88
CA SER A 54 -5.17 7.59 -8.71
C SER A 54 -4.32 6.32 -8.75
N LEU A 55 -4.84 5.20 -9.25
CA LEU A 55 -4.07 3.99 -9.51
C LEU A 55 -2.96 4.26 -10.53
N ALA A 56 -3.26 4.95 -11.63
CA ALA A 56 -2.25 5.28 -12.64
C ALA A 56 -1.09 6.10 -12.05
N VAL A 57 -1.40 7.10 -11.21
CA VAL A 57 -0.37 7.90 -10.51
C VAL A 57 0.36 7.08 -9.45
N GLY A 58 -0.35 6.22 -8.70
CA GLY A 58 0.25 5.30 -7.74
C GLY A 58 1.21 4.30 -8.38
N MET A 59 0.93 3.83 -9.60
CA MET A 59 1.83 2.98 -10.37
C MET A 59 3.13 3.72 -10.75
N ILE A 60 3.07 5.02 -11.07
CA ILE A 60 4.27 5.83 -11.30
C ILE A 60 5.13 5.88 -10.03
N LEU A 61 4.50 6.08 -8.87
CA LEU A 61 5.21 6.06 -7.58
C LEU A 61 5.86 4.69 -7.31
N LEU A 62 5.15 3.60 -7.56
CA LEU A 62 5.67 2.25 -7.40
C LEU A 62 6.89 2.00 -8.30
N VAL A 63 6.82 2.41 -9.57
CA VAL A 63 7.95 2.29 -10.51
C VAL A 63 9.15 3.08 -10.02
N LEU A 64 8.94 4.30 -9.52
CA LEU A 64 10.00 5.12 -8.94
C LEU A 64 10.63 4.41 -7.72
N MET A 65 9.82 3.88 -6.80
CA MET A 65 10.32 3.14 -5.64
C MET A 65 11.17 1.93 -6.04
N LEU A 66 10.73 1.15 -7.03
CA LEU A 66 11.47 -0.01 -7.52
C LEU A 66 12.75 0.40 -8.23
N TYR A 67 12.74 1.51 -8.98
CA TYR A 67 13.93 2.09 -9.59
C TYR A 67 14.97 2.48 -8.52
N LEU A 68 14.58 3.23 -7.49
CA LEU A 68 15.50 3.60 -6.41
C LEU A 68 16.01 2.37 -5.64
N TYR A 69 15.18 1.36 -5.43
CA TYR A 69 15.63 0.11 -4.82
C TYR A 69 16.66 -0.64 -5.67
N ARG A 70 16.54 -0.61 -7.00
CA ARG A 70 17.55 -1.21 -7.90
C ARG A 70 18.91 -0.52 -7.75
N GLU A 71 18.92 0.80 -7.60
CA GLU A 71 20.14 1.59 -7.39
C GLU A 71 20.73 1.40 -5.98
N PHE A 72 19.89 1.32 -4.95
CA PHE A 72 20.29 1.21 -3.54
C PHE A 72 19.70 -0.04 -2.83
N PRO A 73 20.04 -1.28 -3.25
CA PRO A 73 19.32 -2.50 -2.87
C PRO A 73 19.50 -2.96 -1.42
N GLN A 74 20.33 -2.28 -0.64
CA GLN A 74 20.61 -2.62 0.76
C GLN A 74 20.31 -1.47 1.73
N LEU A 75 19.84 -0.34 1.22
CA LEU A 75 19.57 0.85 2.01
C LEU A 75 18.07 1.12 2.00
N SER A 76 17.53 1.45 3.17
CA SER A 76 16.19 2.00 3.32
C SER A 76 16.10 3.41 2.73
N LEU A 77 14.86 3.88 2.53
CA LEU A 77 14.56 5.26 2.10
C LEU A 77 15.35 6.32 2.88
N ILE A 78 15.43 6.17 4.19
CA ILE A 78 16.13 7.11 5.06
C ILE A 78 17.65 6.99 4.87
N GLU A 79 18.19 5.78 4.76
CA GLU A 79 19.63 5.54 4.65
C GLU A 79 20.21 6.06 3.33
N TYR A 80 19.60 5.74 2.18
CA TYR A 80 20.11 6.28 0.91
C TYR A 80 19.86 7.78 0.78
N SER A 81 18.78 8.31 1.37
CA SER A 81 18.54 9.76 1.41
C SER A 81 19.64 10.47 2.20
N GLN A 82 20.08 9.90 3.33
CA GLN A 82 21.21 10.44 4.10
C GLN A 82 22.52 10.42 3.32
N GLN A 83 22.75 9.36 2.53
CA GLN A 83 23.93 9.24 1.69
C GLN A 83 23.97 10.26 0.54
N LEU A 84 22.81 10.55 -0.08
CA LEU A 84 22.72 11.45 -1.24
C LEU A 84 22.61 12.94 -0.87
N LEU A 85 21.79 13.25 0.13
CA LEU A 85 21.40 14.62 0.49
C LEU A 85 22.13 15.14 1.73
N GLY A 86 22.76 14.24 2.50
CA GLY A 86 23.36 14.55 3.80
C GLY A 86 22.34 14.55 4.94
N LYS A 87 22.84 14.33 6.16
CA LYS A 87 22.04 14.13 7.38
C LYS A 87 20.96 15.19 7.62
N TRP A 88 21.30 16.47 7.45
CA TRP A 88 20.40 17.58 7.79
C TRP A 88 19.22 17.68 6.82
N LEU A 89 19.48 17.56 5.51
CA LEU A 89 18.43 17.64 4.51
C LEU A 89 17.53 16.40 4.56
N THR A 90 18.10 15.22 4.82
CA THR A 90 17.28 14.03 5.06
C THR A 90 16.41 14.18 6.30
N LEU A 91 16.92 14.75 7.39
CA LEU A 91 16.11 14.98 8.58
C LEU A 91 14.93 15.93 8.28
N LEU A 92 15.18 16.99 7.52
CA LEU A 92 14.15 17.97 7.11
C LEU A 92 13.02 17.32 6.31
N ILE A 93 13.32 16.31 5.48
CA ILE A 93 12.33 15.60 4.65
C ILE A 93 11.70 14.43 5.40
N ALA A 94 12.49 13.65 6.15
CA ALA A 94 12.04 12.44 6.84
C ALA A 94 11.15 12.77 8.04
N PHE A 95 11.38 13.88 8.74
CA PHE A 95 10.57 14.27 9.90
C PHE A 95 9.08 14.51 9.55
N PRO A 96 8.71 15.39 8.59
CA PRO A 96 7.31 15.57 8.20
C PRO A 96 6.72 14.30 7.60
N PHE A 97 7.51 13.55 6.82
CA PHE A 97 7.09 12.26 6.26
C PHE A 97 6.69 11.24 7.35
N LEU A 98 7.56 11.00 8.32
CA LEU A 98 7.27 10.08 9.43
C LEU A 98 6.11 10.58 10.30
N SER A 99 6.01 11.89 10.51
CA SER A 99 4.91 12.50 11.26
C SER A 99 3.57 12.29 10.56
N MET A 100 3.52 12.47 9.24
CA MET A 100 2.34 12.18 8.43
C MET A 100 1.97 10.69 8.52
N GLN A 101 2.94 9.78 8.45
CA GLN A 101 2.66 8.36 8.54
C GLN A 101 2.12 7.94 9.92
N LEU A 102 2.61 8.54 10.99
CA LEU A 102 2.09 8.35 12.35
C LEU A 102 0.65 8.88 12.48
N HIS A 103 0.38 10.04 11.90
CA HIS A 103 -0.98 10.60 11.86
C HIS A 103 -1.94 9.69 11.09
N SER A 104 -1.59 9.27 9.87
CA SER A 104 -2.37 8.32 9.07
C SER A 104 -2.66 7.02 9.82
N THR A 105 -1.64 6.43 10.45
CA THR A 105 -1.80 5.18 11.21
C THR A 105 -2.78 5.36 12.37
N SER A 106 -2.69 6.48 13.08
CA SER A 106 -3.63 6.81 14.16
C SER A 106 -5.06 6.99 13.64
N GLY A 107 -5.20 7.65 12.49
CA GLY A 107 -6.48 7.80 11.77
C GLY A 107 -7.10 6.45 11.41
N ILE A 108 -6.33 5.53 10.83
CA ILE A 108 -6.81 4.19 10.45
C ILE A 108 -7.33 3.42 11.66
N VAL A 109 -6.61 3.45 12.80
CA VAL A 109 -7.05 2.78 14.03
C VAL A 109 -8.37 3.37 14.54
N LEU A 110 -8.52 4.69 14.46
CA LEU A 110 -9.74 5.38 14.83
C LEU A 110 -10.90 5.03 13.89
N ASP A 111 -10.68 5.08 12.57
CA ASP A 111 -11.69 4.80 11.56
C ASP A 111 -12.23 3.37 11.67
N VAL A 112 -11.35 2.39 11.88
CA VAL A 112 -11.76 0.99 12.12
C VAL A 112 -12.57 0.90 13.42
N GLY A 113 -12.13 1.56 14.49
CA GLY A 113 -12.88 1.60 15.74
C GLY A 113 -14.28 2.21 15.58
N LEU A 114 -14.37 3.36 14.90
CA LEU A 114 -15.63 4.05 14.61
C LEU A 114 -16.55 3.23 13.71
N PHE A 115 -15.99 2.52 12.72
CA PHE A 115 -16.75 1.58 11.90
C PHE A 115 -17.36 0.47 12.75
N MET A 116 -16.58 -0.14 13.66
CA MET A 116 -17.08 -1.18 14.57
C MET A 116 -18.19 -0.65 15.47
N THR A 117 -18.02 0.53 16.08
CA THR A 117 -19.03 1.11 16.98
C THR A 117 -20.24 1.70 16.27
N SER A 118 -20.16 2.00 14.97
CA SER A 118 -21.32 2.54 14.22
C SER A 118 -22.12 1.44 13.52
N SER A 119 -21.43 0.43 12.99
CA SER A 119 -22.01 -0.50 12.02
C SER A 119 -22.16 -1.93 12.56
N MET A 120 -21.32 -2.35 13.50
CA MET A 120 -21.26 -3.75 13.96
C MET A 120 -21.73 -3.91 15.41
N MET A 121 -21.05 -3.27 16.36
CA MET A 121 -21.26 -3.40 17.81
C MET A 121 -21.44 -2.04 18.46
N ARG A 122 -22.66 -1.49 18.32
CA ARG A 122 -22.99 -0.11 18.73
C ARG A 122 -22.87 0.17 20.22
N GLU A 123 -23.11 -0.84 21.05
CA GLU A 123 -23.04 -0.73 22.50
C GLU A 123 -21.61 -0.86 23.06
N THR A 124 -20.66 -1.30 22.23
CA THR A 124 -19.26 -1.47 22.68
C THR A 124 -18.51 -0.15 22.54
N PRO A 125 -17.83 0.33 23.59
CA PRO A 125 -17.13 1.61 23.51
C PRO A 125 -15.85 1.52 22.65
N LEU A 126 -15.52 2.62 21.99
CA LEU A 126 -14.42 2.74 21.02
C LEU A 126 -13.07 2.22 21.56
N TYR A 127 -12.75 2.53 22.82
CA TYR A 127 -11.45 2.18 23.41
C TYR A 127 -11.21 0.66 23.45
N VAL A 128 -12.26 -0.17 23.50
CA VAL A 128 -12.12 -1.63 23.48
C VAL A 128 -11.52 -2.08 22.16
N PHE A 129 -12.00 -1.56 21.03
CA PHE A 129 -11.47 -1.87 19.71
C PHE A 129 -10.04 -1.34 19.53
N THR A 130 -9.79 -0.11 19.94
CA THR A 130 -8.46 0.50 19.86
C THR A 130 -7.43 -0.30 20.67
N LEU A 131 -7.75 -0.71 21.90
CA LEU A 131 -6.87 -1.53 22.74
C LEU A 131 -6.61 -2.92 22.12
N LEU A 132 -7.63 -3.56 21.55
CA LEU A 132 -7.48 -4.84 20.87
C LEU A 132 -6.57 -4.74 19.65
N ILE A 133 -6.72 -3.70 18.83
CA ILE A 133 -5.85 -3.46 17.68
C ILE A 133 -4.40 -3.28 18.13
N PHE A 134 -4.13 -2.45 19.15
CA PHE A 134 -2.78 -2.28 19.67
C PHE A 134 -2.21 -3.55 20.29
N PHE A 135 -3.03 -4.35 20.97
CA PHE A 135 -2.63 -5.63 21.53
C PHE A 135 -2.19 -6.61 20.44
N VAL A 136 -3.00 -6.78 19.39
CA VAL A 136 -2.66 -7.65 18.24
C VAL A 136 -1.42 -7.14 17.52
N THR A 137 -1.27 -5.83 17.34
CA THR A 137 -0.08 -5.22 16.74
C THR A 137 1.17 -5.51 17.58
N ALA A 138 1.09 -5.40 18.91
CA ALA A 138 2.21 -5.71 19.79
C ALA A 138 2.65 -7.19 19.69
N LEU A 139 1.70 -8.12 19.61
CA LEU A 139 1.99 -9.55 19.39
C LEU A 139 2.61 -9.78 18.01
N THR A 140 2.12 -9.10 16.98
CA THR A 140 2.60 -9.19 15.60
C THR A 140 4.05 -8.70 15.48
N VAL A 141 4.37 -7.55 16.08
CA VAL A 141 5.74 -7.01 16.12
C VAL A 141 6.68 -7.99 16.83
N ARG A 142 6.24 -8.59 17.95
CA ARG A 142 7.02 -9.61 18.67
C ARG A 142 7.26 -10.88 17.85
N ALA A 143 6.35 -11.25 16.95
CA ALA A 143 6.48 -12.44 16.11
C ALA A 143 7.56 -12.30 15.03
N GLY A 144 7.91 -11.06 14.64
CA GLY A 144 8.89 -10.73 13.61
C GLY A 144 8.30 -10.59 12.20
N ILE A 145 9.05 -9.93 11.31
CA ILE A 145 8.56 -9.51 9.99
C ILE A 145 8.15 -10.70 9.11
N GLU A 146 8.86 -11.82 9.20
CA GLU A 146 8.65 -12.97 8.33
C GLU A 146 7.32 -13.66 8.62
N LYS A 147 7.00 -13.87 9.90
CA LYS A 147 5.71 -14.46 10.31
C LYS A 147 4.56 -13.53 9.98
N PHE A 148 4.75 -12.23 10.21
CA PHE A 148 3.82 -11.19 9.83
C PHE A 148 3.50 -11.26 8.34
N VAL A 149 4.49 -11.15 7.45
CA VAL A 149 4.25 -11.11 6.00
C VAL A 149 3.68 -12.42 5.45
N ARG A 150 4.08 -13.58 5.99
CA ARG A 150 3.51 -14.88 5.59
C ARG A 150 1.99 -14.99 5.86
N MET A 151 1.50 -14.39 6.94
CA MET A 151 0.06 -14.39 7.28
C MET A 151 -0.77 -13.68 6.19
N PHE A 152 -0.22 -12.63 5.58
CA PHE A 152 -0.92 -11.83 4.59
C PHE A 152 -1.17 -12.57 3.28
N VAL A 153 -0.41 -13.62 2.95
CA VAL A 153 -0.73 -14.46 1.78
C VAL A 153 -2.08 -15.18 1.97
N VAL A 154 -2.35 -15.69 3.17
CA VAL A 154 -3.61 -16.35 3.49
C VAL A 154 -4.75 -15.34 3.56
N LEU A 155 -4.52 -14.19 4.20
CA LEU A 155 -5.51 -13.10 4.24
C LEU A 155 -5.87 -12.61 2.84
N MET A 156 -4.92 -12.63 1.90
CA MET A 156 -5.15 -12.19 0.52
C MET A 156 -6.18 -13.09 -0.15
N MET A 157 -6.00 -14.41 -0.03
CA MET A 157 -6.94 -15.38 -0.58
C MET A 157 -8.34 -15.21 0.01
N ILE A 158 -8.42 -14.93 1.32
CA ILE A 158 -9.68 -14.67 2.01
C ILE A 158 -10.34 -13.39 1.48
N VAL A 159 -9.59 -12.28 1.37
CA VAL A 159 -10.10 -11.01 0.84
C VAL A 159 -10.60 -11.18 -0.60
N LEU A 160 -9.83 -11.83 -1.46
CA LEU A 160 -10.24 -12.11 -2.85
C LEU A 160 -11.51 -12.94 -2.92
N LEU A 161 -11.64 -13.98 -2.08
CA LEU A 161 -12.86 -14.76 -1.98
C LEU A 161 -14.06 -13.89 -1.60
N PHE A 162 -13.92 -13.05 -0.56
CA PHE A 162 -15.00 -12.16 -0.14
C PHE A 162 -15.35 -11.11 -1.19
N VAL A 163 -14.37 -10.57 -1.93
CA VAL A 163 -14.63 -9.67 -3.05
C VAL A 163 -15.48 -10.37 -4.12
N ILE A 164 -15.12 -11.60 -4.50
CA ILE A 164 -15.90 -12.39 -5.49
C ILE A 164 -17.32 -12.63 -4.98
N VAL A 165 -17.46 -13.04 -3.71
CA VAL A 165 -18.77 -13.28 -3.08
C VAL A 165 -19.61 -12.01 -3.08
N ILE A 166 -19.04 -10.87 -2.66
CA ILE A 166 -19.75 -9.58 -2.64
C ILE A 166 -20.18 -9.17 -4.05
N LEU A 167 -19.30 -9.30 -5.05
CA LEU A 167 -19.65 -8.99 -6.44
C LEU A 167 -20.76 -9.90 -6.97
N PHE A 168 -20.72 -11.19 -6.66
CA PHE A 168 -21.76 -12.15 -7.02
C PHE A 168 -23.11 -11.77 -6.39
N LEU A 169 -23.14 -11.48 -5.08
CA LEU A 169 -24.37 -11.05 -4.38
C LEU A 169 -24.87 -9.68 -4.87
N ALA A 170 -23.95 -8.75 -5.17
CA ALA A 170 -24.31 -7.42 -5.66
C ALA A 170 -24.85 -7.46 -7.10
N SER A 171 -24.45 -8.45 -7.90
CA SER A 171 -24.87 -8.56 -9.31
C SER A 171 -26.38 -8.62 -9.50
N THR A 172 -27.13 -9.17 -8.53
CA THR A 172 -28.60 -9.24 -8.60
C THR A 172 -29.28 -7.89 -8.39
N ASN A 173 -28.59 -6.92 -7.79
CA ASN A 173 -29.11 -5.58 -7.49
C ASN A 173 -28.44 -4.50 -8.36
N TYR A 174 -27.74 -4.91 -9.42
CA TYR A 174 -26.96 -3.99 -10.24
C TYR A 174 -27.82 -3.31 -11.30
N GLU A 175 -28.06 -2.01 -11.14
CA GLU A 175 -28.74 -1.18 -12.11
C GLU A 175 -27.74 -0.31 -12.89
N THR A 176 -27.48 -0.65 -14.15
CA THR A 176 -26.51 0.04 -15.02
C THR A 176 -26.81 1.54 -15.17
N ASN A 177 -28.08 1.93 -15.04
CA ASN A 177 -28.50 3.34 -15.12
C ASN A 177 -27.87 4.22 -14.03
N HIS A 178 -27.46 3.64 -12.89
CA HIS A 178 -26.78 4.37 -11.83
C HIS A 178 -25.32 4.73 -12.17
N LEU A 179 -24.73 4.17 -13.23
CA LEU A 179 -23.39 4.57 -13.69
C LEU A 179 -23.39 5.86 -14.50
N ILE A 180 -24.55 6.27 -15.03
CA ILE A 180 -24.67 7.43 -15.89
C ILE A 180 -25.48 8.54 -15.19
N PRO A 181 -25.19 9.83 -15.48
CA PRO A 181 -24.02 10.31 -16.22
C PRO A 181 -22.72 10.18 -15.39
N VAL A 182 -21.59 9.90 -16.04
CA VAL A 182 -20.28 9.71 -15.38
C VAL A 182 -19.67 11.05 -14.90
N LEU A 183 -19.94 12.14 -15.62
CA LEU A 183 -19.36 13.47 -15.37
C LEU A 183 -20.45 14.56 -15.33
N PRO A 184 -21.45 14.46 -14.43
CA PRO A 184 -22.54 15.45 -14.38
C PRO A 184 -22.03 16.87 -14.12
N ASP A 185 -21.01 16.98 -13.27
CA ASP A 185 -20.44 18.25 -12.78
C ASP A 185 -19.06 18.54 -13.42
N GLY A 186 -18.75 17.90 -14.55
CA GLY A 186 -17.47 18.01 -15.27
C GLY A 186 -16.34 17.19 -14.65
N PHE A 187 -15.08 17.47 -15.04
CA PHE A 187 -13.91 16.66 -14.68
C PHE A 187 -13.27 17.02 -13.33
N LYS A 188 -13.52 18.24 -12.83
CA LYS A 188 -12.95 18.73 -11.56
C LYS A 188 -13.27 17.83 -10.35
N PRO A 189 -14.51 17.33 -10.15
CA PRO A 189 -14.82 16.45 -9.02
C PRO A 189 -14.10 15.10 -9.10
N VAL A 190 -13.88 14.57 -10.32
CA VAL A 190 -13.09 13.36 -10.53
C VAL A 190 -11.62 13.57 -10.15
N LEU A 191 -11.04 14.72 -10.51
CA LEU A 191 -9.68 15.07 -10.10
C LEU A 191 -9.55 15.22 -8.58
N LEU A 192 -10.54 15.79 -7.90
CA LEU A 192 -10.56 15.88 -6.44
C LEU A 192 -10.65 14.50 -5.79
N GLY A 193 -11.52 13.64 -6.31
CA GLY A 193 -11.62 12.25 -5.87
C GLY A 193 -10.29 11.50 -6.08
N ALA A 194 -9.63 11.71 -7.22
CA ALA A 194 -8.34 11.09 -7.52
C ALA A 194 -7.21 11.61 -6.62
N TYR A 195 -7.21 12.92 -6.29
CA TYR A 195 -6.26 13.50 -5.35
C TYR A 195 -6.44 12.91 -3.94
N PHE A 196 -7.70 12.77 -3.50
CA PHE A 196 -8.03 12.13 -2.23
C PHE A 196 -7.56 10.67 -2.18
N THR A 197 -7.90 9.86 -3.20
CA THR A 197 -7.52 8.45 -3.22
C THR A 197 -6.03 8.22 -3.49
N TYR A 198 -5.37 9.16 -4.20
CA TYR A 198 -3.92 9.16 -4.32
C TYR A 198 -3.26 9.40 -2.95
N GLY A 199 -3.74 10.39 -2.18
CA GLY A 199 -3.27 10.63 -0.82
C GLY A 199 -3.41 9.38 0.06
N PHE A 200 -4.58 8.75 0.06
CA PHE A 200 -4.83 7.49 0.74
C PHE A 200 -5.71 6.57 -0.11
N PRO A 201 -5.29 5.33 -0.44
CA PRO A 201 -4.12 4.62 0.11
C PRO A 201 -2.85 4.68 -0.76
N TYR A 202 -2.92 5.17 -2.00
CA TYR A 202 -1.85 4.90 -2.97
C TYR A 202 -0.51 5.55 -2.63
N SER A 203 -0.47 6.72 -2.02
CA SER A 203 0.80 7.38 -1.67
C SER A 203 1.50 6.70 -0.49
N GLU A 204 0.74 6.04 0.39
CA GLU A 204 1.27 5.39 1.59
C GLU A 204 2.10 4.15 1.28
N ILE A 205 2.02 3.61 0.05
CA ILE A 205 2.86 2.49 -0.40
C ILE A 205 4.35 2.82 -0.28
N ILE A 206 4.72 4.11 -0.26
CA ILE A 206 6.11 4.55 -0.07
C ILE A 206 6.74 3.98 1.20
N ILE A 207 5.96 3.67 2.25
CA ILE A 207 6.47 3.04 3.47
C ILE A 207 7.10 1.66 3.19
N PHE A 208 6.65 0.96 2.16
CA PHE A 208 7.16 -0.35 1.77
C PHE A 208 8.59 -0.30 1.25
N THR A 209 9.11 0.89 0.88
CA THR A 209 10.55 1.05 0.60
C THR A 209 11.44 0.64 1.77
N MET A 210 10.94 0.72 3.00
CA MET A 210 11.65 0.25 4.20
C MET A 210 11.67 -1.29 4.32
N LEU A 211 10.74 -1.98 3.67
CA LEU A 211 10.62 -3.44 3.68
C LEU A 211 11.36 -4.11 2.51
N LEU A 212 11.63 -3.37 1.42
CA LEU A 212 12.33 -3.89 0.24
C LEU A 212 13.72 -4.51 0.54
N PRO A 213 14.56 -3.98 1.45
CA PRO A 213 15.84 -4.60 1.79
C PRO A 213 15.75 -6.02 2.41
N TYR A 214 14.55 -6.44 2.85
CA TYR A 214 14.28 -7.76 3.43
C TYR A 214 13.85 -8.81 2.38
N VAL A 215 13.71 -8.43 1.12
CA VAL A 215 13.35 -9.35 0.03
C VAL A 215 14.54 -10.27 -0.32
N ARG A 216 14.24 -11.56 -0.58
CA ARG A 216 15.24 -12.59 -0.89
C ARG A 216 16.18 -12.18 -2.02
N ARG A 217 17.48 -12.37 -1.78
CA ARG A 217 18.56 -12.01 -2.71
C ARG A 217 18.47 -12.71 -4.08
N GLU A 218 17.91 -13.92 -4.13
CA GLU A 218 17.74 -14.67 -5.38
C GLU A 218 16.64 -14.08 -6.27
N GLU A 219 15.58 -13.55 -5.66
CA GLU A 219 14.50 -12.82 -6.34
C GLU A 219 14.89 -11.37 -6.65
N ASN A 220 15.89 -10.82 -5.95
CA ASN A 220 16.51 -9.55 -6.36
C ASN A 220 17.12 -9.64 -7.76
N HIS A 221 17.50 -10.83 -8.25
CA HIS A 221 17.88 -11.01 -9.64
C HIS A 221 16.69 -10.89 -10.58
N LEU A 222 15.48 -11.31 -10.20
CA LEU A 222 14.26 -11.08 -11.01
C LEU A 222 13.86 -9.61 -11.02
N LEU A 223 14.10 -8.89 -9.91
CA LEU A 223 14.02 -7.43 -9.87
C LEU A 223 15.18 -6.75 -10.63
N LYS A 224 16.36 -7.36 -10.74
CA LYS A 224 17.54 -6.85 -11.49
C LYS A 224 17.60 -7.26 -12.95
N LYS A 225 16.90 -8.32 -13.39
CA LYS A 225 16.99 -8.89 -14.75
C LYS A 225 16.10 -8.11 -15.71
N GLU A 226 16.36 -6.81 -15.72
CA GLU A 226 16.20 -5.87 -16.83
C GLU A 226 17.52 -5.12 -16.95
N HIS A 227 18.52 -5.80 -17.50
CA HIS A 227 19.65 -5.12 -18.08
C HIS A 227 19.90 -5.76 -19.43
N ILE A 228 19.64 -4.98 -20.48
CA ILE A 228 20.63 -4.60 -21.48
C ILE A 228 20.03 -3.41 -22.25
N TYR A 229 20.80 -2.33 -22.28
CA TYR A 229 20.62 -1.18 -23.15
C TYR A 229 20.37 -1.62 -24.60
N GLY A 230 19.34 -1.08 -25.24
CA GLY A 230 19.20 -1.16 -26.69
C GLY A 230 17.77 -0.98 -27.17
N HIS A 231 17.47 0.27 -27.59
CA HIS A 231 16.45 0.63 -28.59
C HIS A 231 14.98 0.21 -28.38
N SER A 232 14.14 1.24 -28.24
CA SER A 232 12.76 1.31 -28.77
C SER A 232 11.84 0.11 -28.55
N GLY A 233 10.89 0.25 -27.62
CA GLY A 233 9.73 -0.63 -27.59
C GLY A 233 8.97 -0.53 -26.28
N GLN A 234 7.82 0.14 -26.32
CA GLN A 234 6.78 0.04 -25.29
C GLN A 234 6.32 -1.44 -25.16
N TRP A 235 5.85 -1.80 -23.96
CA TRP A 235 4.99 -2.97 -23.66
C TRP A 235 5.62 -4.34 -23.36
N LEU A 236 6.31 -4.48 -22.23
CA LEU A 236 6.55 -5.81 -21.60
C LEU A 236 6.35 -5.80 -20.07
N PHE A 237 5.48 -4.93 -19.55
CA PHE A 237 5.27 -4.75 -18.10
C PHE A 237 4.39 -5.83 -17.42
N PHE A 238 3.87 -6.81 -18.15
CA PHE A 238 2.86 -7.75 -17.62
C PHE A 238 3.24 -9.24 -17.54
N ASP A 239 4.36 -9.68 -18.14
CA ASP A 239 4.62 -11.12 -18.31
C ASP A 239 5.28 -11.82 -17.10
N ARG A 240 5.49 -11.14 -15.97
CA ARG A 240 6.18 -11.71 -14.79
C ARG A 240 5.42 -11.63 -13.46
N CYS A 241 4.12 -11.32 -13.48
CA CYS A 241 3.29 -11.44 -12.28
C CYS A 241 2.58 -12.80 -12.12
N TYR A 242 2.74 -13.75 -13.05
CA TYR A 242 2.09 -15.07 -12.98
C TYR A 242 2.93 -16.24 -13.52
N ALA A 243 4.21 -16.31 -13.17
CA ALA A 243 5.01 -17.53 -13.34
C ALA A 243 6.04 -17.68 -12.22
#